data_AF-A0A957DDU8-F1
#
_entry.id   AF-A0A957DDU8-F1
#
_cell.length_a   1.000
_cell.length_b   1.000
_cell.length_c   1.000
_cell.angle_alpha   90.00
_cell.angle_beta   90.00
_cell.angle_gamma   90.00
#
_symmetry.space_group_name_H-M   'P 1'
#
loop_
_entity.id
_entity.type
_entity.pdbx_description
1 polymer ?
#
loop_
_entity_poly.entity_id
_entity_poly.type
_entity_poly.pdbx_seq_one_letter_code
_entity_poly.pdbx_strand_id
1 'polypeptide(L)'
;MFLRRSLQITLIGLALLAVLSGVRIFTRIADAQGGVDFHSYWFFGHFVRQGENPYSAFARYAEPELPITYLDGSVTTTPPVARAGLARTPANTAPLLLLLSLFSWFSWSVAQGIWLAINVGLMLWTPWLALRLLPAFPSRLLSWWVALAFYGFAGTRVAVWSGQTT
;
A
#
# COMPACT_ATOMS: atom_id res chain seq x y z
N MET A 1 -25.96 -34.47 -3.93
CA MET A 1 -26.49 -33.22 -4.53
C MET A 1 -26.41 -32.02 -3.58
N PHE A 2 -26.77 -32.18 -2.29
CA PHE A 2 -26.76 -31.11 -1.28
C PHE A 2 -25.38 -30.44 -1.08
N LEU A 3 -24.31 -31.23 -0.93
CA LEU A 3 -22.93 -30.73 -0.72
C LEU A 3 -22.40 -29.81 -1.84
N ARG A 4 -22.83 -30.05 -3.09
CA ARG A 4 -22.41 -29.24 -4.24
C ARG A 4 -23.08 -27.86 -4.23
N ARG A 5 -24.35 -27.79 -3.78
CA ARG A 5 -25.10 -26.54 -3.67
C ARG A 5 -24.58 -25.67 -2.53
N SER A 6 -24.33 -26.25 -1.36
CA SER A 6 -23.75 -25.49 -0.23
C SER A 6 -22.39 -24.89 -0.59
N LEU A 7 -21.53 -25.65 -1.27
CA LEU A 7 -20.23 -25.17 -1.70
C LEU A 7 -20.31 -24.00 -2.70
N GLN A 8 -21.27 -24.04 -3.63
CA GLN A 8 -21.50 -22.94 -4.56
C GLN A 8 -21.99 -21.68 -3.85
N ILE A 9 -22.91 -21.82 -2.89
CA ILE A 9 -23.43 -20.70 -2.11
C ILE A 9 -22.30 -20.01 -1.35
N THR A 10 -21.42 -20.76 -0.70
CA THR A 10 -20.32 -20.13 0.05
C THR A 10 -19.29 -19.47 -0.86
N LEU A 11 -19.00 -20.03 -2.04
CA LEU A 11 -18.15 -19.34 -3.03
C LEU A 11 -18.75 -18.02 -3.49
N ILE A 12 -20.06 -17.98 -3.74
CA ILE A 12 -20.76 -16.75 -4.08
C ILE A 12 -20.64 -15.75 -2.92
N GLY A 13 -20.84 -16.21 -1.67
CA GLY A 13 -20.67 -15.37 -0.48
C GLY A 13 -19.26 -14.78 -0.36
N LEU A 14 -18.21 -15.59 -0.56
CA LEU A 14 -16.82 -15.11 -0.55
C LEU A 14 -16.51 -14.17 -1.70
N ALA A 15 -17.05 -14.43 -2.90
CA ALA A 15 -16.89 -13.54 -4.04
C ALA A 15 -17.52 -12.17 -3.76
N LEU A 16 -18.74 -12.14 -3.20
CA LEU A 16 -19.40 -10.90 -2.79
C LEU A 16 -18.59 -10.18 -1.71
N LEU A 17 -18.07 -10.89 -0.71
CA LEU A 17 -17.23 -10.30 0.33
C LEU A 17 -15.94 -9.69 -0.23
N ALA A 18 -15.29 -10.38 -1.18
CA ALA A 18 -14.09 -9.89 -1.86
C ALA A 18 -14.40 -8.63 -2.68
N VAL A 19 -15.52 -8.61 -3.43
CA VAL A 19 -15.96 -7.43 -4.18
C VAL A 19 -16.24 -6.25 -3.25
N LEU A 20 -17.02 -6.45 -2.18
CA LEU A 20 -17.31 -5.41 -1.20
C LEU A 20 -16.03 -4.88 -0.52
N SER A 21 -15.07 -5.77 -0.25
CA SER A 21 -13.77 -5.39 0.29
C SER A 21 -12.96 -4.56 -0.71
N GLY A 22 -12.95 -4.95 -1.98
CA GLY A 22 -12.34 -4.19 -3.07
C GLY A 22 -12.94 -2.79 -3.21
N VAL A 23 -14.27 -2.67 -3.23
CA VAL A 23 -14.95 -1.35 -3.28
C VAL A 23 -14.54 -0.48 -2.09
N ARG A 24 -14.50 -1.04 -0.88
CA ARG A 24 -14.06 -0.31 0.32
C ARG A 24 -12.62 0.18 0.22
N ILE A 25 -11.73 -0.63 -0.35
CA ILE A 25 -10.34 -0.24 -0.63
C ILE A 25 -10.36 1.02 -1.49
N PHE A 26 -10.99 0.98 -2.67
CA PHE A 26 -11.06 2.13 -3.59
C PHE A 26 -11.64 3.39 -2.93
N THR A 27 -12.73 3.27 -2.16
CA THR A 27 -13.33 4.43 -1.48
C THR A 27 -12.42 5.07 -0.42
N ARG A 28 -11.60 4.27 0.27
CA ARG A 28 -10.67 4.74 1.32
C ARG A 28 -9.39 5.33 0.74
N ILE A 29 -9.02 4.96 -0.47
CA ILE A 29 -7.81 5.46 -1.13
C ILE A 29 -8.02 6.82 -1.78
N ALA A 30 -9.23 7.07 -2.29
CA ALA A 30 -9.61 8.41 -2.75
C ALA A 30 -9.67 9.44 -1.61
N ASP A 31 -9.58 8.99 -0.35
CA ASP A 31 -9.50 9.85 0.82
C ASP A 31 -8.09 10.44 0.96
N ALA A 32 -8.00 11.66 1.47
CA ALA A 32 -6.73 12.34 1.75
C ALA A 32 -5.87 11.58 2.78
N GLN A 33 -6.48 10.63 3.51
CA GLN A 33 -5.82 9.77 4.48
C GLN A 33 -5.27 8.45 3.91
N GLY A 34 -5.40 8.18 2.60
CA GLY A 34 -4.82 6.99 2.00
C GLY A 34 -3.28 6.97 2.11
N GLY A 35 -2.68 5.80 2.36
CA GLY A 35 -1.22 5.67 2.36
C GLY A 35 -0.52 6.30 3.58
N VAL A 36 -1.17 6.33 4.75
CA VAL A 36 -0.60 6.86 6.01
C VAL A 36 0.82 6.36 6.26
N ASP A 37 1.06 5.06 6.15
CA ASP A 37 2.36 4.46 6.47
C ASP A 37 3.35 4.72 5.33
N PHE A 38 2.86 4.69 4.08
CA PHE A 38 3.66 5.03 2.91
C PHE A 38 4.18 6.48 2.94
N HIS A 39 3.38 7.41 3.47
CA HIS A 39 3.74 8.82 3.57
C HIS A 39 5.03 9.04 4.37
N SER A 40 5.30 8.24 5.41
CA SER A 40 6.56 8.33 6.15
C SER A 40 7.76 8.07 5.24
N TYR A 41 7.69 7.06 4.37
CA TYR A 41 8.76 6.77 3.42
C TYR A 41 8.89 7.87 2.35
N TRP A 42 7.76 8.33 1.80
CA TRP A 42 7.76 9.41 0.80
C TRP A 42 8.31 10.72 1.37
N PHE A 43 7.84 11.14 2.55
CA PHE A 43 8.26 12.39 3.19
C PHE A 43 9.74 12.35 3.54
N PHE A 44 10.19 11.31 4.26
CA PHE A 44 11.60 11.21 4.64
C PHE A 44 12.55 10.91 3.46
N GLY A 45 12.02 10.41 2.34
CA GLY A 45 12.75 10.28 1.10
C GLY A 45 13.29 11.62 0.57
N HIS A 46 12.64 12.75 0.87
CA HIS A 46 13.15 14.07 0.47
C HIS A 46 14.48 14.40 1.14
N PHE A 47 14.63 14.09 2.43
CA PHE A 47 15.90 14.27 3.15
C PHE A 47 16.98 13.37 2.56
N VAL A 48 16.65 12.12 2.25
CA VAL A 48 17.58 11.20 1.56
C VAL A 48 18.03 11.79 0.23
N ARG A 49 17.09 12.34 -0.57
CA ARG A 49 17.39 12.99 -1.85
C ARG A 49 18.27 14.24 -1.68
N GLN A 50 18.15 14.93 -0.56
CA GLN A 50 18.94 16.10 -0.19
C GLN A 50 20.28 15.73 0.48
N GLY A 51 20.61 14.44 0.59
CA GLY A 51 21.84 13.98 1.24
C GLY A 51 21.82 14.11 2.77
N GLU A 52 20.65 14.36 3.36
CA GLU A 52 20.46 14.45 4.81
C GLU A 52 20.04 13.12 5.43
N ASN A 53 20.43 12.91 6.70
CA ASN A 53 19.95 11.78 7.48
C ASN A 53 18.50 12.03 7.96
N PRO A 54 17.52 11.17 7.57
CA PRO A 54 16.11 11.38 7.89
C PRO A 54 15.79 11.31 9.40
N TYR A 55 16.54 10.51 10.17
CA TYR A 55 16.34 10.39 11.62
C TYR A 55 16.87 11.63 12.35
N SER A 56 18.00 12.18 11.90
CA SER A 56 18.53 13.44 12.41
C SER A 56 17.64 14.63 12.03
N ALA A 57 17.06 14.62 10.81
CA ALA A 57 16.07 15.61 10.39
C ALA A 57 14.81 15.56 11.27
N PHE A 58 14.29 14.36 11.54
CA PHE A 58 13.16 14.15 12.45
C PHE A 58 13.44 14.68 13.86
N ALA A 59 14.61 14.35 14.44
CA ALA A 59 14.98 14.79 15.78
C ALA A 59 15.08 16.32 15.92
N ARG A 60 15.35 17.03 14.81
CA ARG A 60 15.44 18.50 14.76
C ARG A 60 14.13 19.17 14.35
N TYR A 61 13.06 18.42 14.11
CA TYR A 61 11.82 18.92 13.52
C TYR A 61 12.06 19.68 12.20
N ALA A 62 13.02 19.22 11.40
CA ALA A 62 13.35 19.84 10.13
C ALA A 62 12.24 19.63 9.08
N GLU A 63 12.13 20.58 8.15
CA GLU A 63 11.35 20.43 6.92
C GLU A 63 12.31 20.29 5.73
N PRO A 64 11.93 19.56 4.67
CA PRO A 64 12.76 19.47 3.47
C PRO A 64 13.02 20.85 2.85
N GLU A 65 14.23 21.05 2.31
CA GLU A 65 14.56 22.29 1.61
C GLU A 65 13.72 22.48 0.35
N LEU A 66 13.33 23.73 0.08
CA LEU A 66 12.51 24.13 -1.07
C LEU A 66 13.35 24.95 -2.07
N PRO A 67 13.01 24.93 -3.37
CA PRO A 67 11.90 24.20 -3.98
C PRO A 67 12.19 22.71 -4.17
N ILE A 68 11.15 21.88 -4.08
CA ILE A 68 11.21 20.48 -4.49
C ILE A 68 10.66 20.35 -5.89
N THR A 69 11.50 19.95 -6.84
CA THR A 69 11.09 19.55 -8.19
C THR A 69 10.87 18.05 -8.25
N TYR A 70 9.73 17.63 -8.80
CA TYR A 70 9.40 16.22 -9.01
C TYR A 70 9.47 15.84 -10.50
N LEU A 71 9.61 14.54 -10.78
CA LEU A 71 9.71 13.97 -12.12
C LEU A 71 8.40 14.05 -12.92
N ASP A 72 7.25 14.18 -12.23
CA ASP A 72 5.95 14.44 -12.86
C ASP A 72 5.76 15.93 -13.23
N GLY A 73 6.81 16.75 -13.12
CA GLY A 73 6.83 18.17 -13.52
C GLY A 73 6.21 19.12 -12.49
N SER A 74 5.66 18.59 -11.40
CA SER A 74 5.16 19.42 -10.31
C SER A 74 6.32 20.00 -9.47
N VAL A 75 6.06 21.12 -8.80
CA VAL A 75 7.04 21.78 -7.93
C VAL A 75 6.36 22.19 -6.63
N THR A 76 6.94 21.82 -5.48
CA THR A 76 6.53 22.37 -4.18
C THR A 76 7.45 23.52 -3.82
N THR A 77 6.87 24.70 -3.62
CA THR A 77 7.59 25.93 -3.27
C THR A 77 7.23 26.49 -1.90
N THR A 78 6.22 25.92 -1.24
CA THR A 78 5.72 26.40 0.06
C THR A 78 5.56 25.24 1.05
N PRO A 79 5.90 25.44 2.34
CA PRO A 79 5.61 24.47 3.39
C PRO A 79 4.10 24.47 3.76
N PRO A 80 3.60 23.42 4.45
CA PRO A 80 4.31 22.19 4.80
C PRO A 80 4.39 21.21 3.62
N VAL A 81 5.53 20.51 3.47
CA VAL A 81 5.69 19.45 2.45
C VAL A 81 4.90 18.20 2.85
N ALA A 82 4.96 17.82 4.12
CA ALA A 82 4.17 16.69 4.62
C ALA A 82 2.68 17.02 4.71
N ARG A 83 1.84 16.01 4.45
CA ARG A 83 0.38 16.14 4.40
C ARG A 83 -0.24 16.03 5.79
N ALA A 84 -1.29 16.82 6.02
CA ALA A 84 -2.04 16.80 7.26
C ALA A 84 -2.69 15.42 7.49
N GLY A 85 -2.59 14.90 8.72
CA GLY A 85 -3.18 13.61 9.10
C GLY A 85 -2.39 12.37 8.65
N LEU A 86 -1.24 12.53 7.98
CA LEU A 86 -0.38 11.42 7.58
C LEU A 86 0.85 11.31 8.50
N ALA A 87 1.45 10.12 8.55
CA ALA A 87 2.55 9.84 9.48
C ALA A 87 3.82 10.64 9.12
N ARG A 88 4.36 11.35 10.12
CA ARG A 88 5.58 12.19 10.04
C ARG A 88 6.75 11.62 10.85
N THR A 89 6.69 10.34 11.21
CA THR A 89 7.76 9.65 11.93
C THR A 89 8.56 8.79 10.95
N PRO A 90 9.90 8.83 10.94
CA PRO A 90 10.67 8.01 10.02
C PRO A 90 10.41 6.54 10.32
N ALA A 91 10.23 5.73 9.28
CA ALA A 91 10.04 4.31 9.44
C ALA A 91 11.25 3.68 10.14
N ASN A 92 11.00 2.71 11.02
CA ASN A 92 12.05 1.97 11.74
C ASN A 92 12.81 0.96 10.87
N THR A 93 12.46 0.86 9.58
CA THR A 93 13.02 -0.07 8.60
C THR A 93 13.91 0.68 7.61
N ALA A 94 15.13 1.06 8.04
CA ALA A 94 16.05 1.84 7.22
C ALA A 94 16.27 1.32 5.78
N PRO A 95 16.39 0.00 5.51
CA PRO A 95 16.48 -0.51 4.15
C PRO A 95 15.23 -0.22 3.30
N LEU A 96 14.03 -0.33 3.89
CA LEU A 96 12.78 0.03 3.20
C LEU A 96 12.68 1.53 2.99
N LEU A 97 13.18 2.35 3.92
CA LEU A 97 13.26 3.79 3.72
C LEU A 97 14.14 4.15 2.52
N LEU A 98 15.30 3.53 2.38
CA LEU A 98 16.15 3.74 1.20
C LEU A 98 15.44 3.28 -0.08
N LEU A 99 14.86 2.09 -0.09
CA LEU A 99 14.17 1.56 -1.26
C LEU A 99 12.97 2.44 -1.68
N LEU A 100 12.14 2.83 -0.72
CA LEU A 100 10.92 3.60 -0.97
C LEU A 100 11.18 5.10 -1.09
N SER A 101 12.38 5.59 -0.75
CA SER A 101 12.77 6.99 -1.00
C SER A 101 12.72 7.35 -2.47
N LEU A 102 12.81 6.37 -3.39
CA LEU A 102 12.64 6.57 -4.82
C LEU A 102 11.29 7.21 -5.18
N PHE A 103 10.26 7.00 -4.37
CA PHE A 103 8.96 7.63 -4.57
C PHE A 103 8.93 9.12 -4.25
N SER A 104 9.90 9.65 -3.49
CA SER A 104 10.02 11.10 -3.22
C SER A 104 10.40 11.92 -4.46
N TRP A 105 10.77 11.25 -5.56
CA TRP A 105 10.94 11.88 -6.86
C TRP A 105 9.61 12.21 -7.56
N PHE A 106 8.48 11.72 -7.06
CA PHE A 106 7.15 12.03 -7.58
C PHE A 106 6.34 12.85 -6.57
N SER A 107 5.43 13.69 -7.06
CA SER A 107 4.46 14.35 -6.18
C SER A 107 3.67 13.34 -5.35
N TRP A 108 3.17 13.77 -4.19
CA TRP A 108 2.42 12.90 -3.27
C TRP A 108 1.31 12.10 -3.97
N SER A 109 0.46 12.76 -4.75
CA SER A 109 -0.67 12.10 -5.42
C SER A 109 -0.21 11.04 -6.43
N VAL A 110 0.87 11.32 -7.17
CA VAL A 110 1.45 10.36 -8.13
C VAL A 110 2.11 9.19 -7.39
N ALA A 111 2.95 9.48 -6.39
CA ALA A 111 3.60 8.48 -5.56
C ALA A 111 2.59 7.54 -4.87
N GLN A 112 1.54 8.11 -4.27
CA GLN A 112 0.45 7.39 -3.63
C GLN A 112 -0.28 6.48 -4.64
N GLY A 113 -0.56 6.97 -5.85
CA GLY A 113 -1.19 6.19 -6.92
C GLY A 113 -0.33 5.02 -7.41
N ILE A 114 0.97 5.23 -7.59
CA ILE A 114 1.90 4.14 -7.98
C ILE A 114 1.98 3.10 -6.86
N TRP A 115 2.16 3.54 -5.61
CA TRP A 115 2.27 2.64 -4.47
C TRP A 115 1.00 1.82 -4.26
N LEU A 116 -0.17 2.44 -4.47
CA LEU A 116 -1.43 1.72 -4.49
C LEU A 116 -1.43 0.62 -5.55
N ALA A 117 -1.07 0.95 -6.79
CA ALA A 117 -1.08 -0.01 -7.89
C ALA A 117 -0.18 -1.22 -7.57
N ILE A 118 0.97 -0.98 -6.93
CA ILE A 118 1.85 -2.03 -6.42
C ILE A 118 1.14 -2.88 -5.36
N ASN A 119 0.57 -2.27 -4.31
CA ASN A 119 -0.12 -3.02 -3.25
C ASN A 119 -1.33 -3.81 -3.75
N VAL A 120 -2.10 -3.28 -4.71
CA VAL A 120 -3.19 -4.03 -5.34
C VAL A 120 -2.66 -5.19 -6.17
N GLY A 121 -1.58 -4.98 -6.94
CA GLY A 121 -0.91 -6.05 -7.68
C GLY A 121 -0.41 -7.16 -6.77
N LEU A 122 0.30 -6.80 -5.69
CA LEU A 122 0.77 -7.74 -4.67
C LEU A 122 -0.39 -8.49 -4.03
N MET A 123 -1.42 -7.77 -3.56
CA MET A 123 -2.64 -8.37 -3.02
C MET A 123 -3.22 -9.43 -3.97
N LEU A 124 -3.40 -9.09 -5.25
CA LEU A 124 -3.98 -9.99 -6.25
C LEU A 124 -3.09 -11.20 -6.55
N TRP A 125 -1.77 -11.09 -6.41
CA TRP A 125 -0.84 -12.17 -6.71
C TRP A 125 -0.53 -13.08 -5.52
N THR A 126 -0.49 -12.53 -4.30
CA THR A 126 -0.11 -13.24 -3.07
C THR A 126 -0.79 -14.60 -2.89
N PRO A 127 -2.13 -14.76 -2.96
CA PRO A 127 -2.73 -16.07 -2.74
C PRO A 127 -2.34 -17.08 -3.83
N TRP A 128 -2.17 -16.65 -5.07
CA TRP A 128 -1.77 -17.56 -6.16
C TRP A 128 -0.31 -17.98 -6.05
N LEU A 129 0.57 -17.06 -5.66
CA LEU A 129 1.97 -17.38 -5.40
C LEU A 129 2.09 -18.32 -4.19
N ALA A 130 1.37 -18.05 -3.11
CA ALA A 130 1.34 -18.92 -1.92
C ALA A 130 0.85 -20.33 -2.25
N LEU A 131 -0.20 -20.48 -3.07
CA LEU A 131 -0.70 -21.78 -3.50
C LEU A 131 0.31 -22.57 -4.36
N ARG A 132 1.21 -21.89 -5.08
CA ARG A 132 2.30 -22.53 -5.85
C ARG A 132 3.43 -23.07 -4.97
N LEU A 133 3.54 -22.63 -3.72
CA LEU A 133 4.54 -23.12 -2.77
C LEU A 133 4.11 -24.42 -2.09
N LEU A 134 2.86 -24.85 -2.26
CA LEU A 134 2.38 -26.10 -1.68
C LEU A 134 2.94 -27.31 -2.45
N PRO A 135 3.41 -28.36 -1.76
CA PRO A 135 4.03 -29.52 -2.39
C PRO A 135 3.07 -30.29 -3.31
N ALA A 136 1.76 -30.18 -3.08
CA ALA A 136 0.72 -30.66 -3.98
C ALA A 136 -0.18 -29.48 -4.36
N PHE A 137 -0.38 -29.30 -5.67
CA PHE A 137 -1.29 -28.27 -6.16
C PHE A 137 -2.71 -28.56 -5.69
N PRO A 138 -3.35 -27.65 -4.95
CA PRO A 138 -4.72 -27.83 -4.55
C PRO A 138 -5.62 -27.85 -5.78
N SER A 139 -6.79 -28.48 -5.66
CA SER A 139 -7.78 -28.44 -6.74
C SER A 139 -8.10 -26.98 -7.12
N ARG A 140 -8.45 -26.75 -8.39
CA ARG A 140 -8.81 -25.42 -8.90
C ARG A 140 -9.88 -24.75 -8.03
N LEU A 141 -10.84 -25.53 -7.55
CA LEU A 141 -11.91 -25.06 -6.67
C LEU A 141 -11.37 -24.55 -5.33
N LEU A 142 -10.53 -25.33 -4.66
CA LEU A 142 -9.92 -24.95 -3.38
C LEU A 142 -9.01 -23.72 -3.53
N SER A 143 -8.32 -23.59 -4.66
CA SER A 143 -7.50 -22.42 -4.98
C SER A 143 -8.33 -21.13 -4.99
N TRP A 144 -9.51 -21.16 -5.63
CA TRP A 144 -10.44 -20.03 -5.64
C TRP A 144 -10.99 -19.71 -4.25
N TRP A 145 -11.30 -20.73 -3.45
CA TRP A 145 -11.72 -20.54 -2.06
C TRP A 145 -10.68 -19.77 -1.25
N VAL A 146 -9.42 -20.21 -1.33
CA VAL A 146 -8.31 -19.55 -0.61
C VAL A 146 -8.12 -18.12 -1.10
N ALA A 147 -8.10 -17.90 -2.42
CA ALA A 147 -7.92 -16.56 -2.98
C ALA A 147 -9.05 -15.59 -2.59
N LEU A 148 -10.31 -16.01 -2.72
CA LEU A 148 -11.46 -15.17 -2.37
C LEU A 148 -11.53 -14.89 -0.87
N ALA A 149 -11.22 -15.89 -0.03
CA ALA A 149 -11.12 -15.69 1.41
C ALA A 149 -10.00 -14.67 1.75
N PHE A 150 -8.84 -14.80 1.12
CA PHE A 150 -7.72 -13.87 1.29
C PHE A 150 -8.09 -12.42 0.92
N TYR A 151 -8.79 -12.20 -0.20
CA TYR A 151 -9.26 -10.86 -0.59
C TYR A 151 -10.35 -10.30 0.34
N GLY A 152 -11.09 -11.17 1.02
CA GLY A 152 -12.10 -10.79 2.00
C GLY A 152 -11.52 -10.41 3.37
N PHE A 153 -10.26 -10.73 3.65
CA PHE A 153 -9.67 -10.48 4.97
C PHE A 153 -9.50 -8.99 5.27
N ALA A 154 -9.83 -8.63 6.52
CA ALA A 154 -9.68 -7.26 6.99
C ALA A 154 -8.22 -6.79 6.96
N GLY A 155 -7.26 -7.67 7.28
CA GLY A 155 -5.83 -7.36 7.23
C GLY A 155 -5.38 -6.98 5.82
N THR A 156 -5.73 -7.79 4.82
CA THR A 156 -5.47 -7.51 3.40
C THR A 156 -6.00 -6.14 2.99
N ARG A 157 -7.26 -5.85 3.34
CA ARG A 157 -7.86 -4.53 3.07
C ARG A 157 -7.09 -3.41 3.77
N VAL A 158 -6.81 -3.56 5.06
CA VAL A 158 -6.15 -2.53 5.87
C VAL A 158 -4.80 -2.18 5.29
N ALA A 159 -3.99 -3.19 5.00
CA ALA A 159 -2.64 -3.00 4.54
C ALA A 159 -2.57 -2.29 3.17
N VAL A 160 -3.51 -2.58 2.27
CA VAL A 160 -3.59 -1.91 0.96
C VAL A 160 -3.93 -0.42 1.10
N TRP A 161 -4.93 -0.05 1.92
CA TRP A 161 -5.34 1.37 2.01
C TRP A 161 -4.42 2.19 2.92
N SER A 162 -3.86 1.61 3.99
CA SER A 162 -2.89 2.30 4.85
C SER A 162 -1.54 2.48 4.15
N GLY A 163 -1.32 1.75 3.05
CA GLY A 163 -0.05 1.76 2.33
C GLY A 163 1.05 1.02 3.07
N GLN A 164 0.70 0.06 3.94
CA GLN A 164 1.66 -0.83 4.56
C GLN A 164 2.39 -1.65 3.51
N THR A 165 3.66 -1.92 3.76
CA THR A 165 4.41 -2.92 3.01
C THR A 165 3.77 -4.29 3.28
N THR A 166 3.19 -4.89 2.23
CA THR A 166 2.52 -6.20 2.26
C THR A 166 3.40 -7.32 1.71
#